data_AF-A0A3D1M505-F1
#
_entry.id   AF-A0A3D1M505-F1
#
_cell.length_a   1.000
_cell.length_b   1.000
_cell.length_c   1.000
_cell.angle_alpha   90.00
_cell.angle_beta   90.00
_cell.angle_gamma   90.00
#
_symmetry.space_group_name_H-M   'P 1'
#
loop_
_entity.id
_entity.type
_entity.pdbx_description
1 polymer ?
#
loop_
_entity_poly.entity_id
_entity_poly.type
_entity_poly.pdbx_seq_one_letter_code
_entity_poly.pdbx_strand_id
1 'polypeptide(L)'
;PVWNGLTNEYHPTQMLADMLTIREHFGQLKGIRLVYLGDARYNMGNSYMVACSKLGLHYTACAPSKYFPDQKLVDQCEEYAEESGGSITLTENVTAATRGADVICTDVWVSMGEPDSVWEERIQDLSPYKVTADVMKNAGSQAVFLHCLPS
;
A
#
# COMPACT_ATOMS: atom_id res chain seq x y z
N PRO A 1 -16.10 7.89 -23.64
CA PRO A 1 -15.47 7.17 -22.51
C PRO A 1 -14.92 8.19 -21.51
N VAL A 2 -14.95 7.88 -20.21
CA VAL A 2 -14.35 8.70 -19.15
C VAL A 2 -13.41 7.81 -18.35
N TRP A 3 -12.19 8.26 -18.11
CA TRP A 3 -11.17 7.53 -17.36
C TRP A 3 -10.77 8.31 -16.12
N ASN A 4 -10.77 7.65 -14.98
CA ASN A 4 -10.27 8.24 -13.74
C ASN A 4 -8.74 8.26 -13.76
N GLY A 5 -8.15 9.45 -13.80
CA GLY A 5 -6.70 9.63 -13.61
C GLY A 5 -6.30 9.54 -12.13
N LEU A 6 -7.07 10.20 -11.25
CA LEU A 6 -6.88 10.28 -9.81
C LEU A 6 -8.13 10.87 -9.14
N THR A 7 -8.57 10.29 -8.02
CA THR A 7 -9.48 10.93 -7.05
C THR A 7 -8.92 10.78 -5.62
N ASN A 8 -9.65 11.27 -4.63
CA ASN A 8 -9.32 11.05 -3.22
C ASN A 8 -9.37 9.55 -2.87
N GLU A 9 -10.27 8.81 -3.49
CA GLU A 9 -10.55 7.41 -3.18
C GLU A 9 -9.67 6.44 -3.95
N TYR A 10 -9.30 6.76 -5.21
CA TYR A 10 -8.62 5.82 -6.09
C TYR A 10 -7.62 6.45 -7.08
N HIS A 11 -6.56 5.68 -7.39
CA HIS A 11 -5.55 5.99 -8.40
C HIS A 11 -5.34 4.77 -9.34
N PRO A 12 -6.33 4.45 -10.19
CA PRO A 12 -6.33 3.18 -10.93
C PRO A 12 -5.22 3.08 -11.99
N THR A 13 -4.80 4.20 -12.57
CA THR A 13 -3.70 4.22 -13.55
C THR A 13 -2.35 3.89 -12.93
N GLN A 14 -2.08 4.37 -11.71
CA GLN A 14 -0.88 4.03 -10.95
C GLN A 14 -0.83 2.53 -10.64
N MET A 15 -1.96 1.92 -10.29
CA MET A 15 -2.02 0.48 -10.03
C MET A 15 -1.63 -0.34 -11.26
N LEU A 16 -2.06 0.06 -12.45
CA LEU A 16 -1.64 -0.63 -13.68
C LEU A 16 -0.13 -0.52 -13.91
N ALA A 17 0.47 0.65 -13.61
CA ALA A 17 1.91 0.86 -13.72
C ALA A 17 2.69 0.03 -12.69
N ASP A 18 2.25 0.00 -11.43
CA ASP A 18 2.91 -0.75 -10.37
C ASP A 18 2.79 -2.26 -10.58
N MET A 19 1.61 -2.75 -10.95
CA MET A 19 1.42 -4.17 -11.26
C MET A 19 2.23 -4.61 -12.49
N LEU A 20 2.39 -3.74 -13.51
CA LEU A 20 3.30 -4.02 -14.61
C LEU A 20 4.74 -4.14 -14.11
N THR A 21 5.20 -3.18 -13.31
CA THR A 21 6.56 -3.14 -12.75
C THR A 21 6.87 -4.38 -11.90
N ILE A 22 5.95 -4.76 -11.00
CA ILE A 22 6.07 -5.95 -10.16
C ILE A 22 6.14 -7.21 -11.03
N ARG A 23 5.26 -7.32 -12.03
CA ARG A 23 5.25 -8.47 -12.93
C ARG A 23 6.54 -8.60 -13.74
N GLU A 24 7.12 -7.50 -14.19
CA GLU A 24 8.39 -7.51 -14.92
C GLU A 24 9.57 -7.87 -14.01
N HIS A 25 9.55 -7.43 -12.74
CA HIS A 25 10.61 -7.72 -11.78
C HIS A 25 10.58 -9.17 -11.28
N PHE A 26 9.40 -9.70 -10.97
CA PHE A 26 9.23 -11.03 -10.34
C PHE A 26 8.74 -12.11 -11.31
N GLY A 27 8.37 -11.76 -12.54
CA GLY A 27 7.79 -12.66 -13.55
C GLY A 27 6.33 -13.03 -13.30
N GLN A 28 5.75 -12.63 -12.16
CA GLN A 28 4.40 -12.96 -11.75
C GLN A 28 3.82 -11.91 -10.79
N LEU A 29 2.51 -12.01 -10.56
CA LEU A 29 1.77 -11.21 -9.57
C LEU A 29 1.25 -12.07 -8.43
N LYS A 30 0.63 -13.20 -8.76
CA LYS A 30 0.04 -14.09 -7.75
C LYS A 30 1.10 -14.57 -6.75
N GLY A 31 0.77 -14.44 -5.46
CA GLY A 31 1.64 -14.80 -4.34
C GLY A 31 2.66 -13.74 -3.91
N ILE A 32 2.78 -12.61 -4.63
CA ILE A 32 3.67 -11.50 -4.22
C ILE A 32 3.13 -10.84 -2.95
N ARG A 33 4.02 -10.55 -2.00
CA ARG A 33 3.71 -9.90 -0.72
C ARG A 33 4.04 -8.42 -0.81
N LEU A 34 3.01 -7.59 -0.93
CA LEU A 34 3.10 -6.14 -1.01
C LEU A 34 2.70 -5.51 0.33
N VAL A 35 3.57 -4.65 0.86
CA VAL A 35 3.32 -3.89 2.08
C VAL A 35 3.26 -2.42 1.76
N TYR A 36 2.15 -1.77 2.09
CA TYR A 36 2.03 -0.32 2.03
C TYR A 36 2.22 0.26 3.44
N LEU A 37 3.22 1.13 3.60
CA LEU A 37 3.52 1.83 4.85
C LEU A 37 3.06 3.29 4.76
N GLY A 38 2.23 3.74 5.70
CA GLY A 38 1.75 5.14 5.75
C GLY A 38 0.22 5.29 5.79
N ASP A 39 -0.31 6.46 5.45
CA ASP A 39 -1.76 6.72 5.43
C ASP A 39 -2.44 5.86 4.35
N ALA A 40 -3.18 4.83 4.77
CA ALA A 40 -3.78 3.84 3.87
C ALA A 40 -5.28 4.08 3.61
N ARG A 41 -5.86 5.18 4.10
CA ARG A 41 -7.30 5.50 3.97
C ARG A 41 -7.73 5.92 2.57
N TYR A 42 -6.80 6.45 1.80
CA TYR A 42 -7.08 7.16 0.57
C TYR A 42 -6.58 6.39 -0.65
N ASN A 43 -6.56 7.09 -1.78
CA ASN A 43 -6.26 6.59 -3.10
C ASN A 43 -5.19 5.49 -3.17
N MET A 44 -3.97 5.70 -2.68
CA MET A 44 -2.91 4.70 -2.80
C MET A 44 -3.19 3.43 -2.00
N GLY A 45 -3.48 3.56 -0.69
CA GLY A 45 -3.81 2.41 0.17
C GLY A 45 -5.03 1.62 -0.33
N ASN A 46 -6.11 2.31 -0.70
CA ASN A 46 -7.31 1.69 -1.25
C ASN A 46 -7.03 1.00 -2.59
N SER A 47 -6.30 1.67 -3.49
CA SER A 47 -6.06 1.15 -4.83
C SER A 47 -5.13 -0.06 -4.81
N TYR A 48 -4.10 -0.07 -3.96
CA TYR A 48 -3.26 -1.26 -3.77
C TYR A 48 -4.09 -2.41 -3.21
N MET A 49 -4.94 -2.16 -2.20
CA MET A 49 -5.79 -3.20 -1.62
C MET A 49 -6.71 -3.84 -2.69
N VAL A 50 -7.35 -3.02 -3.53
CA VAL A 50 -8.21 -3.49 -4.61
C VAL A 50 -7.42 -4.24 -5.69
N ALA A 51 -6.26 -3.71 -6.12
CA ALA A 51 -5.45 -4.35 -7.15
C ALA A 51 -4.89 -5.70 -6.66
N CYS A 52 -4.34 -5.72 -5.46
CA CYS A 52 -3.76 -6.91 -4.85
C CYS A 52 -4.79 -8.01 -4.63
N SER A 53 -5.94 -7.67 -4.04
CA SER A 53 -7.01 -8.64 -3.80
C SER A 53 -7.55 -9.27 -5.08
N LYS A 54 -7.65 -8.51 -6.18
CA LYS A 54 -8.12 -9.06 -7.47
C LYS A 54 -7.07 -9.87 -8.23
N LEU A 55 -5.79 -9.59 -8.02
CA LEU A 55 -4.69 -10.20 -8.80
C LEU A 55 -3.96 -11.31 -8.03
N GLY A 56 -4.40 -11.65 -6.82
CA GLY A 56 -3.85 -12.74 -6.02
C GLY A 56 -2.56 -12.39 -5.29
N LEU A 57 -2.33 -11.11 -4.99
CA LEU A 57 -1.23 -10.67 -4.13
C LEU A 57 -1.66 -10.72 -2.66
N HIS A 58 -0.69 -10.80 -1.76
CA HIS A 58 -0.88 -10.62 -0.33
C HIS A 58 -0.61 -9.17 0.04
N TYR A 59 -1.66 -8.41 0.33
CA TYR A 59 -1.58 -7.00 0.70
C TYR A 59 -1.54 -6.82 2.21
N THR A 60 -0.56 -6.05 2.69
CA THR A 60 -0.51 -5.56 4.06
C THR A 60 -0.58 -4.04 4.07
N ALA A 61 -1.61 -3.46 4.68
CA ALA A 61 -1.59 -2.05 5.06
C ALA A 61 -0.96 -1.94 6.46
N CYS A 62 0.17 -1.24 6.54
CA CYS A 62 0.87 -0.99 7.79
C CYS A 62 0.84 0.49 8.14
N ALA A 63 -0.02 0.82 9.08
CA ALA A 63 -0.36 2.19 9.49
C ALA A 63 -0.90 2.16 10.93
N PRO A 64 -0.97 3.30 11.63
CA PRO A 64 -1.81 3.38 12.82
C PRO A 64 -3.27 3.09 12.44
N SER A 65 -4.03 2.45 13.32
CA SER A 65 -5.39 1.98 13.04
C SER A 65 -6.35 3.07 12.54
N LYS A 66 -6.17 4.32 13.00
CA LYS A 66 -6.94 5.49 12.51
C LYS A 66 -6.66 5.87 11.05
N TYR A 67 -5.67 5.24 10.42
CA TYR A 67 -5.26 5.39 9.02
C TYR A 67 -5.48 4.12 8.20
N PHE A 68 -6.23 3.13 8.70
CA PHE A 68 -6.64 1.98 7.90
C PHE A 68 -7.73 2.33 6.87
N PRO A 69 -7.84 1.55 5.77
CA PRO A 69 -8.94 1.69 4.81
C PRO A 69 -10.32 1.56 5.48
N ASP A 70 -11.36 2.08 4.81
CA ASP A 70 -12.75 1.90 5.26
C ASP A 70 -13.11 0.41 5.34
N GLN A 71 -13.74 -0.01 6.44
CA GLN A 71 -14.03 -1.41 6.70
C GLN A 71 -14.87 -2.06 5.59
N LYS A 72 -15.79 -1.33 4.95
CA LYS A 72 -16.60 -1.91 3.85
C LYS A 72 -15.74 -2.26 2.64
N LEU A 73 -14.70 -1.46 2.39
CA LEU A 73 -13.75 -1.75 1.32
C LEU A 73 -12.85 -2.93 1.70
N VAL A 74 -12.46 -3.04 2.98
CA VAL A 74 -11.71 -4.19 3.49
C VAL A 74 -12.50 -5.47 3.29
N ASP A 75 -13.74 -5.53 3.76
CA ASP A 75 -14.62 -6.70 3.64
C ASP A 75 -14.77 -7.13 2.16
N GLN A 76 -14.99 -6.17 1.26
CA GLN A 76 -15.07 -6.43 -0.17
C GLN A 76 -13.76 -6.96 -0.76
N CYS A 77 -12.61 -6.44 -0.31
CA CYS A 77 -11.31 -6.90 -0.80
C CYS A 77 -10.92 -8.26 -0.22
N GLU A 78 -11.42 -8.62 0.96
CA GLU A 78 -11.28 -9.97 1.51
C GLU A 78 -12.01 -11.00 0.64
N GLU A 79 -13.24 -10.72 0.20
CA GLU A 79 -13.97 -11.58 -0.76
C GLU A 79 -13.18 -11.78 -2.06
N TYR A 80 -12.64 -10.70 -2.63
CA TYR A 80 -11.81 -10.79 -3.85
C TYR A 80 -10.51 -11.58 -3.62
N ALA A 81 -9.89 -11.41 -2.45
CA ALA A 81 -8.67 -12.11 -2.10
C ALA A 81 -8.90 -13.62 -1.94
N GLU A 82 -10.03 -14.03 -1.37
CA GLU A 82 -10.42 -15.45 -1.30
C GLU A 82 -10.55 -16.08 -2.69
N GLU A 83 -11.20 -15.39 -3.63
CA GLU A 83 -11.36 -15.87 -5.00
C GLU A 83 -10.03 -15.94 -5.77
N SER A 84 -9.14 -14.96 -5.58
CA SER A 84 -7.88 -14.88 -6.33
C SER A 84 -6.75 -15.72 -5.72
N GLY A 85 -6.86 -16.08 -4.43
CA GLY A 85 -5.83 -16.72 -3.61
C GLY A 85 -4.84 -15.74 -2.97
N GLY A 86 -5.20 -14.46 -2.87
CA GLY A 86 -4.46 -13.42 -2.14
C GLY A 86 -4.83 -13.37 -0.66
N SER A 87 -4.47 -12.29 0.02
CA SER A 87 -4.92 -11.99 1.39
C SER A 87 -4.84 -10.50 1.70
N ILE A 88 -5.67 -10.04 2.62
CA ILE A 88 -5.60 -8.69 3.19
C ILE A 88 -5.13 -8.78 4.65
N THR A 89 -4.26 -7.87 5.07
CA THR A 89 -3.81 -7.75 6.46
C THR A 89 -3.67 -6.27 6.83
N LEU A 90 -4.21 -5.88 7.98
CA LEU A 90 -4.07 -4.55 8.54
C LEU A 90 -3.29 -4.67 9.85
N THR A 91 -2.23 -3.88 10.02
CA THR A 91 -1.41 -3.97 11.25
C THR A 91 -0.68 -2.67 11.56
N GLU A 92 -0.48 -2.40 12.86
CA GLU A 92 0.31 -1.27 13.34
C GLU A 92 1.80 -1.65 13.56
N ASN A 93 2.17 -2.91 13.31
CA ASN A 93 3.52 -3.42 13.59
C ASN A 93 4.39 -3.48 12.32
N VAL A 94 5.24 -2.48 12.14
CA VAL A 94 6.17 -2.36 10.99
C VAL A 94 7.08 -3.59 10.84
N THR A 95 7.64 -4.09 11.93
CA THR A 95 8.58 -5.23 11.89
C THR A 95 7.88 -6.53 11.45
N ALA A 96 6.63 -6.73 11.87
CA ALA A 96 5.84 -7.88 11.45
C ALA A 96 5.37 -7.73 10.00
N ALA A 97 4.86 -6.55 9.63
CA ALA A 97 4.37 -6.26 8.29
C ALA A 97 5.44 -6.45 7.22
N THR A 98 6.64 -5.92 7.47
CA THR A 98 7.70 -5.86 6.47
C THR A 98 8.53 -7.14 6.39
N ARG A 99 8.35 -8.10 7.30
CA ARG A 99 9.19 -9.31 7.33
C ARG A 99 8.92 -10.20 6.13
N GLY A 100 9.93 -10.36 5.27
CA GLY A 100 9.82 -11.20 4.07
C GLY A 100 8.86 -10.63 3.02
N ALA A 101 8.63 -9.31 3.02
CA ALA A 101 7.90 -8.63 1.96
C ALA A 101 8.72 -8.63 0.66
N ASP A 102 8.04 -8.80 -0.47
CA ASP A 102 8.66 -8.71 -1.80
C ASP A 102 8.67 -7.25 -2.29
N VAL A 103 7.64 -6.50 -1.93
CA VAL A 103 7.46 -5.10 -2.34
C VAL A 103 7.11 -4.26 -1.13
N ILE A 104 7.90 -3.20 -0.89
CA ILE A 104 7.57 -2.14 0.06
C ILE A 104 7.12 -0.91 -0.74
N CYS A 105 5.90 -0.46 -0.49
CA CYS A 105 5.34 0.76 -1.07
C CYS A 105 5.11 1.81 0.03
N THR A 106 5.22 3.08 -0.33
CA THR A 106 4.78 4.20 0.49
C THR A 106 4.38 5.36 -0.41
N ASP A 107 3.79 6.40 0.19
CA ASP A 107 3.52 7.67 -0.46
C ASP A 107 3.72 8.82 0.54
N VAL A 108 3.72 10.05 0.05
CA VAL A 108 3.73 11.24 0.90
C VAL A 108 2.54 11.21 1.87
N TRP A 109 2.81 11.52 3.14
CA TRP A 109 1.79 11.41 4.20
C TRP A 109 0.82 12.59 4.22
N VAL A 110 1.20 13.69 3.58
CA VAL A 110 0.41 14.90 3.49
C VAL A 110 0.12 15.14 2.02
N SER A 111 -1.16 15.07 1.66
CA SER A 111 -1.58 15.26 0.28
C SER A 111 -1.61 16.74 -0.10
N MET A 112 -1.53 17.00 -1.40
CA MET A 112 -1.71 18.35 -1.93
C MET A 112 -3.10 18.90 -1.55
N GLY A 113 -3.13 20.05 -0.89
CA GLY A 113 -4.36 20.76 -0.53
C GLY A 113 -4.84 20.55 0.91
N GLU A 114 -4.17 19.70 1.68
CA GLU A 114 -4.48 19.56 3.11
C GLU A 114 -3.84 20.70 3.92
N PRO A 115 -4.55 21.26 4.91
CA PRO A 115 -4.08 22.43 5.64
C PRO A 115 -2.89 22.09 6.53
N ASP A 116 -1.94 23.02 6.64
CA ASP A 116 -0.73 22.89 7.46
C ASP A 116 -1.02 22.46 8.91
N SER A 117 -2.21 22.77 9.43
CA SER A 117 -2.67 22.38 10.76
C SER A 117 -2.72 20.87 11.01
N VAL A 118 -2.83 20.03 9.96
CA VAL A 118 -2.86 18.56 10.13
C VAL A 118 -1.46 17.93 10.09
N TRP A 119 -0.42 18.71 9.76
CA TRP A 119 0.91 18.16 9.49
C TRP A 119 1.59 17.66 10.77
N GLU A 120 1.48 18.39 11.87
CA GLU A 120 2.16 18.03 13.12
C GLU A 120 1.70 16.67 13.64
N GLU A 121 0.38 16.45 13.73
CA GLU A 121 -0.20 15.17 14.13
C GLU A 121 0.24 14.04 13.17
N ARG A 122 0.11 14.25 11.85
CA ARG A 122 0.48 13.23 10.87
C ARG A 122 1.96 12.87 10.89
N ILE A 123 2.83 13.85 11.02
CA ILE A 123 4.27 13.62 11.14
C ILE A 123 4.53 12.76 12.38
N GLN A 124 3.91 13.08 13.51
CA GLN A 124 4.07 12.29 14.74
C GLN A 124 3.58 10.85 14.57
N ASP A 125 2.38 10.66 14.00
CA ASP A 125 1.76 9.34 13.89
C ASP A 125 2.41 8.44 12.84
N LEU A 126 2.85 9.02 11.71
CA LEU A 126 3.34 8.26 10.56
C LEU A 126 4.87 8.15 10.53
N SER A 127 5.60 8.97 11.31
CA SER A 127 7.07 8.85 11.48
C SER A 127 7.55 7.43 11.76
N PRO A 128 6.88 6.61 12.62
CA PRO A 128 7.26 5.22 12.85
C PRO A 128 7.18 4.32 11.61
N TYR A 129 6.40 4.70 10.59
CA TYR A 129 6.13 3.94 9.38
C TYR A 129 7.01 4.37 8.20
N LYS A 130 7.99 5.26 8.43
CA LYS A 130 8.96 5.66 7.40
C LYS A 130 9.70 4.47 6.83
N VAL A 131 9.78 4.41 5.51
CA VAL A 131 10.64 3.43 4.83
C VAL A 131 12.10 3.82 5.02
N THR A 132 12.85 2.94 5.69
CA THR A 132 14.27 3.12 6.00
C THR A 132 15.08 1.92 5.53
N ALA A 133 16.41 2.01 5.61
CA ALA A 133 17.28 0.87 5.34
C ALA A 133 16.96 -0.35 6.23
N ASP A 134 16.55 -0.14 7.49
CA ASP A 134 16.18 -1.23 8.40
C ASP A 134 14.87 -1.90 7.98
N VAL A 135 13.89 -1.13 7.49
CA VAL A 135 12.66 -1.66 6.90
C VAL A 135 12.98 -2.55 5.69
N MET A 136 13.79 -2.05 4.76
CA MET A 136 14.17 -2.83 3.57
C MET A 136 15.01 -4.07 3.93
N LYS A 137 15.88 -3.96 4.93
CA LYS A 137 16.67 -5.09 5.44
C LYS A 137 15.77 -6.16 6.06
N ASN A 138 14.70 -5.78 6.76
CA ASN A 138 13.74 -6.72 7.34
C ASN A 138 12.87 -7.40 6.26
N ALA A 139 12.61 -6.73 5.14
CA ALA A 139 11.96 -7.30 3.96
C ALA A 139 12.82 -8.36 3.27
N GLY A 140 14.11 -8.08 3.10
CA GLY A 140 15.08 -9.03 2.56
C GLY A 140 15.77 -8.49 1.32
N SER A 141 16.83 -9.18 0.88
CA SER A 141 17.72 -8.69 -0.19
C SER A 141 17.12 -8.71 -1.59
N GLN A 142 15.93 -9.29 -1.76
CA GLN A 142 15.20 -9.33 -3.03
C GLN A 142 14.01 -8.36 -3.04
N ALA A 143 13.75 -7.69 -1.91
CA ALA A 143 12.65 -6.76 -1.81
C ALA A 143 12.92 -5.50 -2.65
N VAL A 144 11.89 -5.01 -3.33
CA VAL A 144 11.95 -3.73 -4.07
C VAL A 144 11.15 -2.65 -3.37
N PHE A 145 11.54 -1.41 -3.60
CA PHE A 145 10.84 -0.23 -3.11
C PHE A 145 10.09 0.48 -4.25
N LEU A 146 8.83 0.82 -4.03
CA LEU A 146 8.01 1.62 -4.95
C LEU A 146 7.44 2.86 -4.25
N HIS A 147 7.34 3.96 -5.00
CA HIS A 147 6.69 5.20 -4.60
C HIS A 147 6.18 5.91 -5.85
N CYS A 148 4.94 6.41 -5.84
CA CYS A 148 4.30 6.99 -7.04
C CYS A 148 4.86 8.36 -7.50
N LEU A 149 5.78 8.95 -6.74
CA LEU A 149 6.37 10.28 -6.92
C LEU A 149 5.37 11.46 -6.96
N PRO A 150 5.77 12.66 -6.50
CA PRO A 150 7.04 12.98 -5.82
C PRO A 150 7.12 12.35 -4.43
N SER A 151 8.34 12.28 -3.88
CA SER A 151 8.66 11.73 -2.55
C SER A 151 9.28 12.78 -1.64
#